data_AF-A0A2T4DA08-F1
#
_entry.id   AF-A0A2T4DA08-F1
#
_cell.length_a   1.000
_cell.length_b   1.000
_cell.length_c   1.000
_cell.angle_alpha   90.00
_cell.angle_beta   90.00
_cell.angle_gamma   90.00
#
_symmetry.space_group_name_H-M   'P 1'
#
loop_
_entity.id
_entity.type
_entity.pdbx_description
1 polymer ?
#
loop_
_entity_poly.entity_id
_entity_poly.type
_entity_poly.pdbx_seq_one_letter_code
_entity_poly.pdbx_strand_id
1 'polypeptide(L)'
;VSVERHFREMGINPALDEFTAIGIGDMGGDVFGNGMLCSEKTRLVAAFNHVHIFIDPNPDPEKSFKERKRLFGLARSAWTDYDTKLISKGGGVFSRNSKSIPVSPEMKKLLGIKSDRVPPNMLISHILKAQADLLWVGGIGTYVKGASESHGDVGDKANDGLRINGSELRCKVVGEGGNLGLTQLGR
;
A
#
# COMPACT_ATOMS: atom_id res chain seq x y z
N VAL A 1 10.67 -8.73 -13.37
CA VAL A 1 10.30 -9.77 -14.37
C VAL A 1 8.80 -10.09 -14.38
N SER A 2 8.19 -10.72 -13.36
CA SER A 2 6.76 -11.10 -13.43
C SER A 2 5.79 -9.91 -13.42
N VAL A 3 5.91 -9.02 -12.43
CA VAL A 3 5.10 -7.78 -12.36
C VAL A 3 5.29 -6.92 -13.62
N GLU A 4 6.54 -6.77 -14.06
CA GLU A 4 6.87 -6.03 -15.28
C GLU A 4 6.19 -6.60 -16.53
N ARG A 5 6.08 -7.93 -16.65
CA ARG A 5 5.37 -8.57 -17.75
C ARG A 5 3.89 -8.20 -17.75
N HIS A 6 3.21 -8.26 -16.60
CA HIS A 6 1.80 -7.87 -16.50
C HIS A 6 1.58 -6.40 -16.87
N PHE A 7 2.48 -5.51 -16.45
CA PHE A 7 2.44 -4.12 -16.88
C PHE A 7 2.59 -3.96 -18.39
N ARG A 8 3.54 -4.67 -19.01
CA ARG A 8 3.75 -4.64 -20.46
C ARG A 8 2.55 -5.18 -21.25
N GLU A 9 1.87 -6.21 -20.74
CA GLU A 9 0.63 -6.74 -21.34
C GLU A 9 -0.51 -5.70 -21.35
N MET A 10 -0.45 -4.70 -20.46
CA MET A 10 -1.36 -3.55 -20.43
C MET A 10 -0.81 -2.31 -21.15
N GLY A 11 0.31 -2.44 -21.86
CA GLY A 11 0.95 -1.33 -22.57
C GLY A 11 1.64 -0.30 -21.66
N ILE A 12 1.90 -0.65 -20.40
CA ILE A 12 2.63 0.20 -19.45
C ILE A 12 4.06 -0.33 -19.34
N ASN A 13 5.06 0.52 -19.56
CA ASN A 13 6.44 0.22 -19.29
C ASN A 13 6.85 0.80 -17.92
N PRO A 14 6.93 0.00 -16.84
CA PRO A 14 7.20 0.52 -15.50
C PRO A 14 8.60 1.13 -15.36
N ALA A 15 9.51 0.98 -16.33
CA ALA A 15 10.79 1.66 -16.35
C ALA A 15 10.71 3.10 -16.90
N LEU A 16 9.69 3.41 -17.71
CA LEU A 16 9.56 4.69 -18.41
C LEU A 16 8.31 5.48 -17.98
N ASP A 17 7.21 4.76 -17.73
CA ASP A 17 5.89 5.32 -17.45
C ASP A 17 5.62 5.40 -15.95
N GLU A 18 5.01 6.49 -15.52
CA GLU A 18 4.53 6.63 -14.15
C GLU A 18 3.34 5.70 -13.88
N PHE A 19 3.34 5.09 -12.71
CA PHE A 19 2.25 4.24 -12.25
C PHE A 19 2.05 4.38 -10.74
N THR A 20 0.80 4.22 -10.31
CA THR A 20 0.41 4.28 -8.91
C THR A 20 0.62 2.94 -8.21
N ALA A 21 1.14 2.98 -7.01
CA ALA A 21 1.35 1.79 -6.18
C ALA A 21 0.76 1.97 -4.79
N ILE A 22 0.25 0.86 -4.26
CA ILE A 22 -0.12 0.69 -2.86
C ILE A 22 0.71 -0.43 -2.28
N GLY A 23 1.15 -0.26 -1.04
CA GLY A 23 2.11 -1.14 -0.40
C GLY A 23 1.62 -1.76 0.91
N ILE A 24 1.97 -3.02 1.13
CA ILE A 24 1.90 -3.68 2.43
C ILE A 24 3.32 -3.94 2.88
N GLY A 25 3.81 -3.17 3.85
CA GLY A 25 5.18 -3.27 4.36
C GLY A 25 5.78 -1.94 4.81
N ASP A 26 7.09 -1.97 5.02
CA ASP A 26 7.91 -0.84 5.48
C ASP A 26 9.17 -0.73 4.62
N MET A 27 9.65 0.48 4.37
CA MET A 27 10.88 0.69 3.60
C MET A 27 12.09 -0.02 4.19
N GLY A 28 12.13 -0.27 5.51
CA GLY A 28 13.24 -1.01 6.14
C GLY A 28 13.19 -2.53 5.92
N GLY A 29 12.12 -3.07 5.35
CA GLY A 29 11.99 -4.49 5.03
C GLY A 29 12.57 -4.81 3.66
N ASP A 30 13.38 -5.87 3.55
CA ASP A 30 14.10 -6.23 2.32
C ASP A 30 13.17 -6.41 1.10
N VAL A 31 12.08 -7.19 1.25
CA VAL A 31 11.13 -7.43 0.15
C VAL A 31 10.39 -6.16 -0.26
N PHE A 32 9.92 -5.38 0.72
CA PHE A 32 9.16 -4.17 0.45
C PHE A 32 10.03 -3.07 -0.15
N GLY A 33 11.19 -2.80 0.47
CA GLY A 33 12.15 -1.79 0.05
C GLY A 33 12.64 -2.04 -1.36
N ASN A 34 13.12 -3.27 -1.66
CA ASN A 34 13.56 -3.60 -3.02
C ASN A 34 12.43 -3.46 -4.04
N GLY A 35 11.22 -3.93 -3.72
CA GLY A 35 10.06 -3.81 -4.62
C GLY A 35 9.70 -2.36 -4.94
N MET A 36 9.70 -1.49 -3.92
CA MET A 36 9.42 -0.06 -4.08
C MET A 36 10.55 0.74 -4.73
N LEU A 37 11.76 0.17 -4.82
CA LEU A 37 12.92 0.79 -5.46
C LEU A 37 13.23 0.22 -6.85
N CYS A 38 12.42 -0.71 -7.37
CA CYS A 38 12.59 -1.26 -8.72
C CYS A 38 12.39 -0.23 -9.83
N SER A 39 11.66 0.86 -9.56
CA SER A 39 11.41 1.93 -10.55
C SER A 39 11.28 3.30 -9.91
N GLU A 40 11.99 4.27 -10.48
CA GLU A 40 11.89 5.70 -10.17
C GLU A 40 10.55 6.31 -10.59
N LYS A 41 9.77 5.60 -11.41
CA LYS A 41 8.44 6.03 -11.89
C LYS A 41 7.29 5.64 -10.96
N THR A 42 7.60 4.91 -9.88
CA THR A 42 6.61 4.46 -8.90
C THR A 42 6.07 5.64 -8.09
N ARG A 43 4.78 5.91 -8.20
CA ARG A 43 4.04 6.82 -7.32
C ARG A 43 3.39 6.03 -6.19
N LEU A 44 4.09 5.90 -5.05
CA LEU A 44 3.56 5.20 -3.87
C LEU A 44 2.53 6.08 -3.16
N VAL A 45 1.24 5.82 -3.39
CA VAL A 45 0.15 6.67 -2.87
C VAL A 45 -0.32 6.28 -1.48
N ALA A 46 -0.11 5.01 -1.09
CA ALA A 46 -0.40 4.54 0.26
C ALA A 46 0.45 3.31 0.59
N ALA A 47 0.85 3.18 1.84
CA ALA A 47 1.45 1.98 2.37
C ALA A 47 1.06 1.77 3.83
N PHE A 48 1.11 0.55 4.33
CA PHE A 48 0.89 0.31 5.75
C PHE A 48 1.67 -0.92 6.24
N ASN A 49 1.98 -0.92 7.53
CA ASN A 49 2.60 -2.05 8.21
C ASN A 49 1.84 -2.35 9.53
N HIS A 50 2.50 -3.01 10.49
CA HIS A 50 1.91 -3.33 11.78
C HIS A 50 1.78 -2.11 12.73
N VAL A 51 2.45 -0.99 12.44
CA VAL A 51 2.51 0.21 13.29
C VAL A 51 1.90 1.45 12.61
N HIS A 52 2.19 1.68 11.34
CA HIS A 52 1.94 2.92 10.62
C HIS A 52 1.12 2.71 9.35
N ILE A 53 0.40 3.76 8.97
CA ILE A 53 -0.28 3.93 7.69
C ILE A 53 0.30 5.20 7.05
N PHE A 54 1.03 5.04 5.96
CA PHE A 54 1.56 6.12 5.13
C PHE A 54 0.59 6.41 3.99
N ILE A 55 0.26 7.68 3.75
CA ILE A 55 -0.54 8.11 2.59
C ILE A 55 0.10 9.36 1.99
N ASP A 56 0.31 9.32 0.68
CA ASP A 56 0.73 10.45 -0.13
C ASP A 56 -0.25 10.59 -1.31
N PRO A 57 -1.21 11.54 -1.28
CA PRO A 57 -2.26 11.62 -2.30
C PRO A 57 -1.77 11.82 -3.74
N ASN A 58 -0.65 12.51 -3.91
CA ASN A 58 -0.08 12.86 -5.21
C ASN A 58 1.46 12.99 -5.12
N PRO A 59 2.18 11.87 -4.92
CA PRO A 59 3.63 11.88 -4.75
C PRO A 59 4.33 12.33 -6.03
N ASP A 60 5.37 13.13 -5.88
CA ASP A 60 6.36 13.36 -6.94
C ASP A 60 7.24 12.11 -7.04
N PRO A 61 7.25 11.39 -8.18
CA PRO A 61 7.93 10.09 -8.28
C PRO A 61 9.44 10.20 -8.06
N GLU A 62 10.08 11.26 -8.56
CA GLU A 62 11.54 11.42 -8.44
C GLU A 62 11.95 11.76 -7.00
N LYS A 63 11.27 12.73 -6.37
CA LYS A 63 11.56 13.14 -4.98
C LYS A 63 11.24 12.03 -4.00
N SER A 64 10.08 11.40 -4.15
CA SER A 64 9.66 10.29 -3.27
C SER A 64 10.52 9.04 -3.47
N PHE A 65 11.06 8.79 -4.66
CA PHE A 65 12.03 7.72 -4.87
C PHE A 65 13.33 7.96 -4.11
N LYS A 66 13.91 9.17 -4.21
CA LYS A 66 15.13 9.53 -3.48
C LYS A 66 14.93 9.37 -1.98
N GLU A 67 13.78 9.77 -1.46
CA GLU A 67 13.45 9.64 -0.04
C GLU A 67 13.26 8.18 0.39
N ARG A 68 12.52 7.38 -0.39
CA ARG A 68 12.41 5.94 -0.15
C ARG A 68 13.78 5.26 -0.15
N LYS A 69 14.67 5.64 -1.08
CA LYS A 69 16.04 5.11 -1.15
C LYS A 69 16.86 5.48 0.08
N ARG A 70 16.70 6.71 0.59
CA ARG A 70 17.32 7.15 1.85
C ARG A 70 16.82 6.31 3.02
N LEU A 71 15.51 6.11 3.15
CA LEU A 71 14.92 5.29 4.21
C LEU A 71 15.41 3.85 4.18
N PHE A 72 15.45 3.23 3.00
CA PHE A 72 15.95 1.86 2.84
C PHE A 72 17.43 1.72 3.24
N GLY A 73 18.22 2.77 3.11
CA GLY A 73 19.64 2.78 3.51
C GLY A 73 19.90 3.01 5.00
N LEU A 74 18.88 3.29 5.81
CA LEU A 74 19.04 3.45 7.25
C LEU A 74 19.22 2.08 7.94
N ALA A 75 20.04 2.03 8.99
CA ALA A 75 20.24 0.80 9.75
C ALA A 75 18.94 0.27 10.38
N ARG A 76 18.02 1.18 10.73
CA ARG A 76 16.63 0.92 11.10
C ARG A 76 15.81 2.10 10.58
N SER A 77 14.70 1.81 9.91
CA SER A 77 13.75 2.83 9.46
C SER A 77 12.33 2.45 9.83
N ALA A 78 11.49 3.46 9.96
CA ALA A 78 10.05 3.35 9.99
C ALA A 78 9.44 4.43 9.08
N TRP A 79 8.15 4.29 8.75
CA TRP A 79 7.42 5.35 8.03
C TRP A 79 7.50 6.73 8.67
N THR A 80 7.65 6.82 10.00
CA THR A 80 7.82 8.10 10.71
C THR A 80 9.16 8.80 10.44
N ASP A 81 10.15 8.10 9.88
CA ASP A 81 11.42 8.69 9.48
C ASP A 81 11.32 9.37 8.10
N TYR A 82 10.21 9.18 7.37
CA TYR A 82 9.97 9.81 6.06
C TYR A 82 9.86 11.33 6.23
N ASP A 83 10.58 12.10 5.41
CA ASP A 83 10.50 13.55 5.43
C ASP A 83 9.08 14.02 5.03
N THR A 84 8.32 14.45 6.03
CA THR A 84 6.93 14.89 5.86
C THR A 84 6.78 16.09 4.93
N LYS A 85 7.85 16.85 4.68
CA LYS A 85 7.83 17.97 3.71
C LYS A 85 7.73 17.49 2.26
N LEU A 86 8.09 16.23 2.00
CA LEU A 86 7.99 15.61 0.68
C LEU A 86 6.64 14.94 0.43
N ILE A 87 5.82 14.74 1.48
CA ILE A 87 4.48 14.21 1.36
C ILE A 87 3.57 15.28 0.77
N SER A 88 2.82 14.94 -0.27
CA SER A 88 1.91 15.91 -0.90
C SER A 88 0.79 16.35 0.04
N LYS A 89 0.15 17.47 -0.32
CA LYS A 89 -0.91 18.09 0.48
C LYS A 89 -2.00 17.08 0.85
N GLY A 90 -2.35 17.08 2.13
CA GLY A 90 -3.40 16.21 2.67
C GLY A 90 -2.92 14.79 2.99
N GLY A 91 -1.68 14.42 2.67
CA GLY A 91 -1.06 13.16 3.09
C GLY A 91 -0.48 13.21 4.50
N GLY A 92 0.07 12.07 4.92
CA GLY A 92 0.79 11.96 6.19
C GLY A 92 1.10 10.52 6.58
N VAL A 93 1.70 10.39 7.76
CA VAL A 93 1.95 9.11 8.44
C VAL A 93 1.08 9.05 9.68
N PHE A 94 0.27 8.01 9.79
CA PHE A 94 -0.70 7.82 10.85
C PHE A 94 -0.40 6.57 11.66
N SER A 95 -0.62 6.60 12.96
CA SER A 95 -0.48 5.40 13.80
C SER A 95 -1.70 4.49 13.67
N ARG A 96 -1.48 3.19 13.44
CA ARG A 96 -2.51 2.15 13.41
C ARG A 96 -3.20 1.94 14.77
N ASN A 97 -2.58 2.42 15.85
CA ASN A 97 -3.16 2.39 17.21
C ASN A 97 -4.03 3.61 17.53
N SER A 98 -4.19 4.55 16.60
CA SER A 98 -5.05 5.72 16.81
C SER A 98 -6.52 5.31 16.92
N LYS A 99 -7.27 5.95 17.82
CA LYS A 99 -8.74 5.73 17.89
C LYS A 99 -9.45 6.13 16.59
N SER A 100 -8.97 7.18 15.93
CA SER A 100 -9.59 7.75 14.74
C SER A 100 -8.57 8.61 13.98
N ILE A 101 -8.50 8.43 12.66
CA ILE A 101 -7.63 9.18 11.77
C ILE A 101 -8.47 10.23 11.02
N PRO A 102 -8.08 11.52 11.03
CA PRO A 102 -8.70 12.52 10.16
C PRO A 102 -8.37 12.22 8.69
N VAL A 103 -9.35 12.43 7.81
CA VAL A 103 -9.25 12.16 6.39
C VAL A 103 -9.37 13.49 5.64
N SER A 104 -8.27 13.93 5.05
CA SER A 104 -8.22 15.16 4.26
C SER A 104 -9.07 15.03 2.98
N PRO A 105 -9.48 16.16 2.36
CA PRO A 105 -10.15 16.12 1.04
C PRO A 105 -9.35 15.36 -0.02
N GLU A 106 -8.02 15.46 -0.01
CA GLU A 106 -7.13 14.76 -0.92
C GLU A 106 -7.13 13.24 -0.67
N MET A 107 -7.10 12.80 0.59
CA MET A 107 -7.26 11.38 0.95
C MET A 107 -8.64 10.84 0.59
N LYS A 108 -9.71 11.62 0.80
CA LYS A 108 -11.07 11.24 0.42
C LYS A 108 -11.17 10.97 -1.08
N LYS A 109 -10.57 11.85 -1.89
CA LYS A 109 -10.52 11.71 -3.34
C LYS A 109 -9.74 10.46 -3.77
N LEU A 110 -8.56 10.23 -3.17
CA LEU A 110 -7.73 9.06 -3.47
C LEU A 110 -8.42 7.74 -3.10
N LEU A 111 -9.00 7.67 -1.90
CA LEU A 111 -9.45 6.41 -1.29
C LEU A 111 -10.97 6.16 -1.41
N GLY A 112 -11.72 7.11 -1.97
CA GLY A 112 -13.18 7.04 -2.06
C GLY A 112 -13.89 7.10 -0.71
N ILE A 113 -13.31 7.81 0.27
CA ILE A 113 -13.86 7.95 1.62
C ILE A 113 -14.79 9.17 1.67
N LYS A 114 -15.97 9.02 2.27
CA LYS A 114 -16.92 10.14 2.45
C LYS A 114 -16.76 10.85 3.80
N SER A 115 -16.45 10.08 4.87
CA SER A 115 -16.29 10.58 6.23
C SER A 115 -15.03 11.44 6.39
N ASP A 116 -15.08 12.47 7.23
CA ASP A 116 -13.90 13.27 7.64
C ASP A 116 -12.98 12.51 8.60
N ARG A 117 -13.44 11.40 9.16
CA ARG A 117 -12.68 10.59 10.12
C ARG A 117 -13.03 9.12 9.99
N VAL A 118 -12.03 8.24 10.11
CA VAL A 118 -12.22 6.79 10.08
C VAL A 118 -11.32 6.08 11.10
N PRO A 119 -11.71 4.91 11.63
CA PRO A 119 -10.78 4.04 12.36
C PRO A 119 -9.65 3.53 11.44
N PRO A 120 -8.46 3.20 11.98
CA PRO A 120 -7.33 2.72 11.18
C PRO A 120 -7.62 1.48 10.32
N ASN A 121 -8.34 0.49 10.85
CA ASN A 121 -8.70 -0.72 10.09
C ASN A 121 -9.56 -0.37 8.86
N MET A 122 -10.51 0.54 9.01
CA MET A 122 -11.34 1.02 7.91
C MET A 122 -10.51 1.78 6.87
N LEU A 123 -9.54 2.59 7.32
CA LEU A 123 -8.60 3.25 6.40
C LEU A 123 -7.80 2.23 5.59
N ILE A 124 -7.29 1.17 6.22
CA ILE A 124 -6.57 0.09 5.53
C ILE A 124 -7.48 -0.63 4.52
N SER A 125 -8.72 -0.94 4.88
CA SER A 125 -9.67 -1.52 3.91
C SER A 125 -9.92 -0.59 2.72
N HIS A 126 -10.00 0.73 2.94
CA HIS A 126 -10.12 1.71 1.86
C HIS A 126 -8.86 1.79 0.99
N ILE A 127 -7.67 1.66 1.58
CA ILE A 127 -6.40 1.56 0.87
C ILE A 127 -6.39 0.31 -0.03
N LEU A 128 -6.76 -0.86 0.50
CA LEU A 128 -6.81 -2.11 -0.29
C LEU A 128 -7.81 -2.02 -1.45
N LYS A 129 -8.92 -1.29 -1.26
CA LYS A 129 -9.93 -1.04 -2.29
C LYS A 129 -9.58 0.14 -3.20
N ALA A 130 -8.50 0.89 -3.00
CA ALA A 130 -8.24 2.07 -3.81
C ALA A 130 -7.87 1.69 -5.25
N GLN A 131 -8.18 2.59 -6.19
CA GLN A 131 -7.79 2.40 -7.58
C GLN A 131 -6.29 2.68 -7.69
N ALA A 132 -5.52 1.69 -8.12
CA ALA A 132 -4.07 1.78 -8.27
C ALA A 132 -3.62 0.90 -9.44
N ASP A 133 -2.38 1.07 -9.89
CA ASP A 133 -1.83 0.18 -10.91
C ASP A 133 -1.21 -1.07 -10.28
N LEU A 134 -0.53 -0.92 -9.12
CA LEU A 134 0.12 -2.00 -8.39
C LEU A 134 -0.34 -2.08 -6.93
N LEU A 135 -0.66 -3.29 -6.47
CA LEU A 135 -0.60 -3.64 -5.05
C LEU A 135 0.66 -4.49 -4.81
N TRP A 136 1.60 -3.99 -4.02
CA TRP A 136 2.82 -4.70 -3.64
C TRP A 136 2.72 -5.24 -2.22
N VAL A 137 2.74 -6.57 -2.08
CA VAL A 137 2.77 -7.24 -0.78
C VAL A 137 4.21 -7.58 -0.44
N GLY A 138 4.84 -6.78 0.42
CA GLY A 138 6.18 -7.04 0.96
C GLY A 138 6.21 -7.35 2.46
N GLY A 139 5.06 -7.30 3.13
CA GLY A 139 4.87 -7.59 4.55
C GLY A 139 4.27 -8.98 4.80
N ILE A 140 3.94 -9.22 6.07
CA ILE A 140 3.33 -10.47 6.55
C ILE A 140 1.87 -10.20 6.92
N GLY A 141 0.99 -11.12 6.53
CA GLY A 141 -0.42 -11.12 6.88
C GLY A 141 -1.30 -11.36 5.67
N THR A 142 -2.53 -11.82 5.90
CA THR A 142 -3.49 -12.14 4.85
C THR A 142 -4.60 -11.09 4.80
N TYR A 143 -4.52 -10.25 3.78
CA TYR A 143 -5.31 -9.03 3.62
C TYR A 143 -6.47 -9.17 2.63
N VAL A 144 -6.42 -10.22 1.81
CA VAL A 144 -7.43 -10.51 0.80
C VAL A 144 -7.82 -11.98 0.87
N LYS A 145 -9.13 -12.25 0.79
CA LYS A 145 -9.69 -13.61 0.75
C LYS A 145 -10.67 -13.78 -0.40
N GLY A 146 -11.09 -15.02 -0.65
CA GLY A 146 -12.24 -15.34 -1.47
C GLY A 146 -13.54 -14.94 -0.80
N ALA A 147 -14.56 -14.64 -1.60
CA ALA A 147 -15.89 -14.27 -1.09
C ALA A 147 -16.57 -15.42 -0.32
N SER A 148 -16.23 -16.67 -0.64
CA SER A 148 -16.74 -17.88 0.02
C SER A 148 -16.03 -18.21 1.34
N GLU A 149 -14.86 -17.61 1.62
CA GLU A 149 -14.13 -17.81 2.87
C GLU A 149 -14.68 -16.88 3.95
N SER A 150 -14.87 -17.39 5.16
CA SER A 150 -15.08 -16.55 6.33
C SER A 150 -13.76 -15.90 6.75
N HIS A 151 -13.81 -14.82 7.55
CA HIS A 151 -12.58 -14.27 8.13
C HIS A 151 -11.87 -15.29 9.04
N GLY A 152 -12.64 -16.12 9.76
CA GLY A 152 -12.11 -17.17 10.63
C GLY A 152 -11.37 -18.27 9.87
N ASP A 153 -11.78 -18.58 8.64
CA ASP A 153 -11.17 -19.64 7.81
C ASP A 153 -9.72 -19.30 7.42
N VAL A 154 -9.40 -18.01 7.33
CA VAL A 154 -8.09 -17.50 6.92
C VAL A 154 -7.03 -17.68 8.02
N GLY A 155 -7.44 -17.71 9.30
CA GLY A 155 -6.54 -17.92 10.44
C GLY A 155 -5.70 -16.71 10.89
N ASP A 156 -5.85 -15.54 10.26
CA ASP A 156 -5.14 -14.30 10.62
C ASP A 156 -6.06 -13.28 11.30
N LYS A 157 -6.31 -13.49 12.60
CA LYS A 157 -7.24 -12.66 13.39
C LYS A 157 -6.89 -11.18 13.44
N ALA A 158 -5.59 -10.84 13.34
CA ALA A 158 -5.13 -9.46 13.43
C ALA A 158 -5.64 -8.59 12.26
N ASN A 159 -5.99 -9.24 11.14
CA ASN A 159 -6.43 -8.58 9.92
C ASN A 159 -7.91 -8.81 9.60
N ASP A 160 -8.68 -9.52 10.44
CA ASP A 160 -10.12 -9.79 10.20
C ASP A 160 -10.92 -8.51 9.95
N GLY A 161 -10.74 -7.50 10.80
CA GLY A 161 -11.49 -6.24 10.72
C GLY A 161 -11.08 -5.30 9.59
N LEU A 162 -10.05 -5.66 8.80
CA LEU A 162 -9.57 -4.86 7.66
C LEU A 162 -9.53 -5.62 6.33
N ARG A 163 -9.60 -6.96 6.37
CA ARG A 163 -9.49 -7.84 5.22
C ARG A 163 -10.65 -7.63 4.26
N ILE A 164 -10.36 -7.72 2.96
CA ILE A 164 -11.35 -7.54 1.90
C ILE A 164 -11.45 -8.81 1.04
N ASN A 165 -12.44 -8.86 0.16
CA ASN A 165 -12.50 -9.91 -0.87
C ASN A 165 -11.66 -9.53 -2.09
N GLY A 166 -11.14 -10.52 -2.81
CA GLY A 166 -10.38 -10.31 -4.05
C GLY A 166 -11.13 -9.50 -5.10
N SER A 167 -12.45 -9.72 -5.22
CA SER A 167 -13.33 -8.95 -6.11
C SER A 167 -13.49 -7.47 -5.77
N GLU A 168 -13.04 -7.05 -4.58
CA GLU A 168 -13.06 -5.64 -4.15
C GLU A 168 -11.74 -4.92 -4.44
N LEU A 169 -10.70 -5.63 -4.87
CA LEU A 169 -9.46 -5.03 -5.35
C LEU A 169 -9.74 -4.24 -6.63
N ARG A 170 -9.19 -3.02 -6.68
CA ARG A 170 -9.23 -2.16 -7.88
C ARG A 170 -7.84 -1.83 -8.40
N CYS A 171 -6.85 -2.63 -7.99
CA CYS A 171 -5.52 -2.58 -8.57
C CYS A 171 -5.46 -3.38 -9.88
N LYS A 172 -4.59 -2.98 -10.81
CA LYS A 172 -4.42 -3.71 -12.07
C LYS A 172 -3.53 -4.94 -11.92
N VAL A 173 -2.47 -4.83 -11.12
CA VAL A 173 -1.49 -5.90 -10.85
C VAL A 173 -1.33 -6.09 -9.35
N VAL A 174 -1.29 -7.35 -8.91
CA VAL A 174 -0.86 -7.73 -7.57
C VAL A 174 0.53 -8.36 -7.67
N GLY A 175 1.48 -7.84 -6.91
CA GLY A 175 2.81 -8.43 -6.74
C GLY A 175 2.98 -8.97 -5.32
N GLU A 176 3.03 -10.29 -5.18
CA GLU A 176 3.30 -10.97 -3.91
C GLU A 176 4.80 -11.27 -3.78
N GLY A 177 5.54 -10.42 -3.08
CA GLY A 177 6.92 -10.68 -2.70
C GLY A 177 7.06 -11.28 -1.29
N GLY A 178 6.12 -10.95 -0.39
CA GLY A 178 6.03 -11.46 0.97
C GLY A 178 5.17 -12.72 1.08
N ASN A 179 5.06 -13.26 2.29
CA ASN A 179 4.30 -14.49 2.53
C ASN A 179 2.81 -14.21 2.82
N LEU A 180 1.95 -14.93 2.10
CA LEU A 180 0.51 -15.08 2.38
C LEU A 180 -0.32 -13.79 2.33
N GLY A 181 -0.01 -12.86 1.41
CA GLY A 181 -0.78 -11.63 1.23
C GLY A 181 -2.26 -11.85 0.91
N LEU A 182 -2.52 -12.89 0.13
CA LEU A 182 -3.84 -13.30 -0.35
C LEU A 182 -4.03 -14.80 -0.11
N THR A 183 -5.26 -15.22 0.18
CA THR A 183 -5.61 -16.65 0.14
C THR A 183 -5.63 -17.14 -1.31
N GLN A 184 -5.56 -18.46 -1.52
CA GLN A 184 -5.68 -19.04 -2.86
C GLN A 184 -7.01 -18.70 -3.54
N LEU A 185 -8.11 -18.65 -2.78
CA LEU A 185 -9.43 -18.30 -3.31
C LEU A 185 -9.64 -16.79 -3.49
N GLY A 186 -8.73 -15.96 -2.96
CA GLY A 186 -8.76 -14.50 -3.08
C GLY A 186 -7.93 -13.94 -4.24
N ARG A 187 -7.17 -14.78 -4.93
CA ARG A 187 -6.40 -14.44 -6.14
C ARG A 187 -7.28 -14.51 -7.38
#